data_AF-A0A0D2JIR0-F1
#
_entry.id   AF-A0A0D2JIR0-F1
#
_cell.length_a   1.000
_cell.length_b   1.000
_cell.length_c   1.000
_cell.angle_alpha   90.00
_cell.angle_beta   90.00
_cell.angle_gamma   90.00
#
_symmetry.space_group_name_H-M   'P 1'
#
loop_
_entity.id
_entity.type
_entity.pdbx_description
1 polymer ?
#
loop_
_entity_poly.entity_id
_entity_poly.type
_entity_poly.pdbx_seq_one_letter_code
_entity_poly.pdbx_strand_id
1 'polypeptide(L)'
;MLSDEALEHAAARELKEETGLDPGSVPLVQVGAFGDPGRDPRGWTVTVCYAALVPPQARSGIQAADDAADAKLFPVGDLPGLAFDHKQVVRAALRRLADLPEVKDDGGMARELLMAAERLEGPWTPPRE
;
A
#
# COMPACT_ATOMS: atom_id res chain seq x y z
N MET A 1 -18.96 0.27 2.71
CA MET A 1 -18.47 1.66 2.76
C MET A 1 -19.43 2.48 3.61
N LEU A 2 -18.92 3.15 4.64
CA LEU A 2 -19.73 4.00 5.50
C LEU A 2 -19.86 5.38 4.83
N SER A 3 -21.07 5.96 4.78
CA SER A 3 -21.35 7.18 4.01
C SER A 3 -20.68 8.45 4.54
N ASP A 4 -20.20 8.43 5.78
CA ASP A 4 -19.68 9.61 6.50
C ASP A 4 -18.29 9.35 7.13
N GLU A 5 -17.54 8.36 6.63
CA GLU A 5 -16.20 8.07 7.13
C GLU A 5 -15.13 8.98 6.51
N ALA A 6 -14.23 9.51 7.33
CA ALA A 6 -13.03 10.19 6.86
C ALA A 6 -12.09 9.19 6.16
N LEU A 7 -11.28 9.66 5.20
CA LEU A 7 -10.38 8.81 4.43
C LEU A 7 -9.39 8.04 5.31
N GLU A 8 -8.90 8.68 6.38
CA GLU A 8 -8.00 8.05 7.36
C GLU A 8 -8.71 6.93 8.14
N HIS A 9 -9.99 7.14 8.49
CA HIS A 9 -10.79 6.14 9.19
C HIS A 9 -11.12 4.96 8.27
N ALA A 10 -11.43 5.22 7.00
CA ALA A 10 -11.62 4.18 6.00
C ALA A 10 -10.32 3.36 5.85
N ALA A 11 -9.18 4.01 5.65
CA ALA A 11 -7.89 3.32 5.52
C ALA A 11 -7.53 2.48 6.76
N ALA A 12 -7.81 2.99 7.96
CA ALA A 12 -7.63 2.25 9.21
C ALA A 12 -8.56 1.02 9.30
N ARG A 13 -9.85 1.18 8.96
CA ARG A 13 -10.82 0.08 8.95
C ARG A 13 -10.42 -1.01 7.96
N GLU A 14 -10.13 -0.63 6.71
CA GLU A 14 -9.71 -1.57 5.66
C GLU A 14 -8.40 -2.29 6.03
N LEU A 15 -7.43 -1.60 6.65
CA LEU A 15 -6.22 -2.25 7.17
C LEU A 15 -6.57 -3.37 8.16
N LYS A 16 -7.50 -3.10 9.09
CA LYS A 16 -7.91 -4.07 10.10
C LYS A 16 -8.68 -5.24 9.49
N GLU A 17 -9.62 -4.96 8.58
CA GLU A 17 -10.45 -5.96 7.91
C GLU A 17 -9.63 -6.89 7.02
N GLU A 18 -8.67 -6.36 6.25
CA GLU A 18 -7.91 -7.14 5.27
C GLU A 18 -6.71 -7.90 5.88
N THR A 19 -6.15 -7.39 6.98
CA THR A 19 -4.88 -7.91 7.53
C THR A 19 -4.93 -8.30 9.00
N GLY A 20 -5.98 -7.94 9.74
CA GLY A 20 -6.06 -8.14 11.18
C GLY A 20 -5.17 -7.20 12.01
N LEU A 21 -4.35 -6.34 11.40
CA LEU A 21 -3.50 -5.38 12.11
C LEU A 21 -4.33 -4.32 12.86
N ASP A 22 -3.92 -4.00 14.10
CA ASP A 22 -4.50 -2.90 14.85
C ASP A 22 -4.00 -1.55 14.29
N PRO A 23 -4.87 -0.71 13.70
CA PRO A 23 -4.47 0.60 13.17
C PRO A 23 -3.92 1.54 14.23
N GLY A 24 -4.30 1.36 15.50
CA GLY A 24 -3.75 2.14 16.63
C GLY A 24 -2.26 1.89 16.88
N SER A 25 -1.71 0.78 16.36
CA SER A 25 -0.31 0.39 16.48
C SER A 25 0.54 0.71 15.25
N VAL A 26 -0.08 1.20 14.17
CA VAL A 26 0.55 1.37 12.85
C VAL A 26 0.13 2.73 12.27
N PRO A 27 0.96 3.78 12.44
CA PRO A 27 0.66 5.10 11.89
C PRO A 27 0.56 5.05 10.36
N LEU A 28 -0.59 5.45 9.82
CA LEU A 28 -0.82 5.55 8.39
C LEU A 28 -0.31 6.89 7.87
N VAL A 29 0.38 6.87 6.73
CA VAL A 29 0.79 8.06 5.99
C VAL A 29 0.12 8.08 4.63
N GLN A 30 -0.53 9.18 4.28
CA GLN A 30 -1.12 9.34 2.96
C GLN A 30 -0.01 9.44 1.89
N VAL A 31 -0.17 8.66 0.83
CA VAL A 31 0.75 8.61 -0.32
C VAL A 31 0.28 9.55 -1.42
N GLY A 32 -1.02 9.52 -1.74
CA GLY A 32 -1.60 10.34 -2.79
C GLY A 32 -2.95 9.80 -3.27
N ALA A 33 -3.54 10.50 -4.25
CA ALA A 33 -4.76 10.09 -4.93
C ALA A 33 -4.45 9.63 -6.36
N PHE A 34 -5.06 8.53 -6.78
CA PHE A 34 -4.88 7.86 -8.06
C PHE A 34 -6.25 7.76 -8.74
N GLY A 35 -6.41 8.48 -9.85
CA GLY A 35 -7.71 8.65 -10.50
C GLY A 35 -7.67 8.62 -12.03
N ASP A 36 -6.59 8.08 -12.61
CA ASP A 36 -6.42 7.98 -14.06
C ASP A 36 -7.60 7.22 -14.69
N PRO A 37 -8.23 7.74 -15.76
CA PRO A 37 -9.29 7.02 -16.46
C PRO A 37 -8.84 5.62 -16.90
N GLY A 38 -9.68 4.61 -16.65
CA GLY A 38 -9.38 3.21 -16.98
C GLY A 38 -8.47 2.50 -15.98
N ARG A 39 -8.11 3.11 -14.84
CA ARG A 39 -7.35 2.42 -13.78
C ARG A 39 -8.05 1.19 -13.23
N ASP A 40 -9.38 1.23 -13.20
CA ASP A 40 -10.23 0.12 -12.84
C ASP A 40 -11.14 -0.22 -14.02
N PRO A 41 -11.09 -1.45 -14.57
CA PRO A 41 -11.92 -1.87 -15.70
C PRO A 41 -13.42 -1.96 -15.33
N ARG A 42 -13.77 -1.93 -14.04
CA ARG A 42 -15.16 -1.97 -13.57
C ARG A 42 -15.88 -0.62 -13.66
N GLY A 43 -15.14 0.47 -13.89
CA GLY A 43 -15.69 1.83 -14.00
C GLY A 43 -14.73 2.90 -13.47
N TRP A 44 -15.12 4.17 -13.60
CA TRP A 44 -14.27 5.27 -13.11
C TRP A 44 -14.21 5.27 -11.58
N THR A 45 -13.00 5.04 -11.05
CA THR A 45 -12.73 4.86 -9.63
C THR A 45 -11.51 5.70 -9.23
N VAL A 46 -11.59 6.40 -8.11
CA VAL A 46 -10.46 7.12 -7.50
C VAL A 46 -10.04 6.38 -6.22
N THR A 47 -8.75 6.13 -6.08
CA THR A 47 -8.11 5.56 -4.89
C THR A 47 -7.37 6.66 -4.14
N VAL A 48 -7.55 6.77 -2.83
CA VAL A 48 -6.62 7.48 -1.96
C VAL A 48 -5.79 6.44 -1.23
N CYS A 49 -4.49 6.42 -1.51
CA CYS A 49 -3.58 5.42 -0.96
C CYS A 49 -2.95 5.92 0.35
N TYR A 50 -2.91 5.02 1.33
CA TYR A 50 -2.14 5.15 2.55
C TYR A 50 -1.11 4.02 2.64
N ALA A 51 0.01 4.28 3.31
CA ALA A 51 1.07 3.31 3.57
C ALA A 51 1.49 3.37 5.04
N ALA A 52 2.17 2.35 5.53
CA ALA A 52 2.72 2.35 6.88
C ALA A 52 3.95 1.45 7.02
N LEU A 53 4.75 1.74 8.04
CA LEU A 53 5.83 0.87 8.50
C LEU A 53 5.32 0.02 9.66
N VAL A 54 5.20 -1.28 9.42
CA VAL A 54 4.71 -2.22 10.44
C VAL A 54 5.90 -2.79 11.22
N PRO A 55 5.98 -2.56 12.54
CA PRO A 55 7.07 -3.10 13.36
C PRO A 55 7.01 -4.63 13.38
N PRO A 56 8.16 -5.34 13.44
CA PRO A 56 8.21 -6.80 13.39
C PRO A 56 7.27 -7.51 14.38
N GLN A 57 7.06 -6.93 15.56
CA GLN A 57 6.22 -7.48 16.61
C GLN A 57 4.73 -7.48 16.23
N ALA A 58 4.28 -6.53 15.41
CA ALA A 58 2.90 -6.46 14.93
C ALA A 58 2.63 -7.41 13.75
N ARG A 59 3.68 -7.89 13.06
CA ARG A 59 3.56 -8.75 11.87
C ARG A 59 3.04 -10.15 12.17
N SER A 60 3.22 -10.63 13.41
CA SER A 60 2.77 -11.96 13.84
C SER A 60 1.24 -12.11 13.85
N GLY A 61 0.51 -10.99 13.91
CA GLY A 61 -0.95 -10.95 13.87
C GLY A 61 -1.53 -10.79 12.47
N ILE A 62 -0.71 -10.76 11.41
CA ILE A 62 -1.22 -10.66 10.04
C ILE A 62 -1.86 -12.00 9.66
N GLN A 63 -3.17 -12.03 9.77
CA GLN A 63 -4.03 -13.15 9.38
C GLN A 63 -5.10 -12.56 8.46
N ALA A 64 -5.31 -13.17 7.29
CA ALA A 64 -6.36 -12.75 6.40
C ALA A 64 -7.71 -12.89 7.12
N ALA A 65 -8.42 -11.79 7.33
CA ALA A 65 -9.72 -11.82 7.97
C ALA A 65 -10.82 -11.76 6.89
N ASP A 66 -11.71 -12.74 7.01
CA ASP A 66 -13.05 -12.95 6.44
C ASP A 66 -13.32 -12.79 4.93
N ASP A 67 -12.67 -11.93 4.16
CA ASP A 67 -12.89 -11.80 2.69
C ASP A 67 -11.61 -11.85 1.82
N ALA A 68 -10.41 -11.75 2.42
CA ALA A 68 -9.15 -11.94 1.70
C ALA A 68 -8.73 -13.41 1.71
N ALA A 69 -8.71 -14.05 0.54
CA ALA A 69 -8.33 -15.46 0.43
C ALA A 69 -6.85 -15.77 0.80
N ASP A 70 -5.96 -14.77 0.93
CA ASP A 70 -4.55 -14.96 1.29
C ASP A 70 -3.82 -13.59 1.50
N ALA A 71 -3.75 -13.08 2.73
CA ALA A 71 -2.84 -11.98 3.08
C ALA A 71 -1.45 -12.55 3.38
N LYS A 72 -0.44 -12.19 2.58
CA LYS A 72 0.94 -12.67 2.71
C LYS A 72 1.93 -11.52 2.70
N LEU A 73 3.02 -11.70 3.44
CA LEU A 73 4.17 -10.80 3.39
C LEU A 73 5.09 -11.22 2.25
N PHE A 74 5.40 -10.28 1.36
CA PHE A 74 6.36 -10.47 0.27
C PHE A 74 7.60 -9.61 0.52
N PRO A 75 8.80 -10.10 0.16
CA PRO A 75 9.98 -9.24 0.10
C PRO A 75 9.73 -8.09 -0.88
N VAL A 76 10.09 -6.87 -0.48
CA VAL A 76 9.81 -5.66 -1.29
C VAL A 76 10.51 -5.67 -2.65
N GLY A 77 11.64 -6.38 -2.75
CA GLY A 77 12.37 -6.57 -3.99
C GLY A 77 11.89 -7.72 -4.89
N ASP A 78 10.88 -8.48 -4.44
CA ASP A 78 10.35 -9.69 -5.08
C ASP A 78 8.82 -9.76 -4.94
N LEU A 79 8.15 -8.77 -5.53
CA LEU A 79 6.68 -8.68 -5.51
C LEU A 79 6.04 -9.54 -6.60
N PRO A 80 4.87 -10.14 -6.34
CA PRO A 80 4.11 -10.85 -7.35
C PRO A 80 3.52 -9.88 -8.39
N GLY A 81 2.83 -10.43 -9.39
CA GLY A 81 2.01 -9.61 -10.29
C GLY A 81 0.97 -8.81 -9.50
N LEU A 82 0.96 -7.49 -9.71
CA LEU A 82 0.07 -6.56 -9.01
C LEU A 82 -1.12 -6.21 -9.89
N ALA A 83 -2.32 -6.17 -9.29
CA ALA A 83 -3.56 -5.83 -9.98
C ALA A 83 -3.62 -4.35 -10.42
N PHE A 84 -4.45 -4.05 -11.42
CA PHE A 84 -4.77 -2.68 -11.83
C PHE A 84 -3.51 -1.81 -12.06
N ASP A 85 -3.45 -0.64 -11.43
CA ASP A 85 -2.32 0.27 -11.38
C ASP A 85 -1.50 0.13 -10.09
N HIS A 86 -1.65 -0.96 -9.33
CA HIS A 86 -0.99 -1.12 -8.03
C HIS A 86 0.54 -1.09 -8.14
N LYS A 87 1.12 -1.42 -9.29
CA LYS A 87 2.56 -1.20 -9.56
C LYS A 87 2.95 0.28 -9.35
N GLN A 88 2.14 1.22 -9.83
CA GLN A 88 2.36 2.65 -9.65
C GLN A 88 2.12 3.09 -8.21
N VAL A 89 1.06 2.57 -7.59
CA VAL A 89 0.69 2.88 -6.20
C VAL A 89 1.78 2.42 -5.23
N VAL A 90 2.24 1.18 -5.35
CA VAL A 90 3.32 0.62 -4.52
C VAL A 90 4.62 1.39 -4.74
N ARG A 91 4.99 1.70 -6.00
CA ARG A 91 6.17 2.54 -6.29
C ARG A 91 6.11 3.89 -5.57
N ALA A 92 4.97 4.56 -5.59
CA ALA A 92 4.78 5.84 -4.89
C ALA A 92 4.84 5.66 -3.37
N ALA A 93 4.23 4.61 -2.83
CA ALA A 93 4.28 4.29 -1.40
C ALA A 93 5.71 4.05 -0.92
N LEU A 94 6.51 3.27 -1.66
CA LEU A 94 7.91 3.00 -1.32
C LEU A 94 8.75 4.28 -1.25
N ARG A 95 8.58 5.19 -2.22
CA ARG A 95 9.22 6.51 -2.20
C ARG A 95 8.76 7.34 -1.00
N ARG A 96 7.45 7.37 -0.75
CA ARG A 96 6.86 8.13 0.35
C ARG A 96 7.38 7.66 1.71
N LEU A 97 7.53 6.34 1.89
CA LEU A 97 8.08 5.72 3.09
C LEU A 97 9.58 6.00 3.23
N ALA A 98 10.35 5.88 2.15
CA ALA A 98 11.78 6.23 2.15
C ALA A 98 12.03 7.70 2.51
N ASP A 99 11.05 8.57 2.29
CA ASP A 99 11.11 9.98 2.62
C ASP A 99 10.77 10.32 4.08
N LEU A 100 10.27 9.37 4.87
CA LEU A 100 9.95 9.57 6.28
C LEU A 100 11.24 9.80 7.09
N PRO A 101 11.24 10.73 8.07
CA PRO A 101 12.43 11.03 8.87
C PRO A 101 13.07 9.79 9.51
N GLU A 102 12.26 8.94 10.16
CA GLU A 102 12.69 7.72 10.83
C GLU A 102 13.29 6.67 9.89
N VAL A 103 12.93 6.73 8.60
CA VAL A 103 13.51 5.85 7.56
C VAL A 103 14.75 6.48 6.93
N LYS A 104 14.77 7.80 6.74
CA LYS A 104 15.96 8.51 6.24
C LYS A 104 17.15 8.35 7.16
N ASP A 105 16.90 8.34 8.46
CA ASP A 105 17.93 8.12 9.48
C ASP A 105 18.47 6.67 9.44
N ASP A 106 17.65 5.71 8.97
CA ASP A 106 18.07 4.35 8.61
C ASP A 106 18.43 4.27 7.11
N GLY A 107 19.63 4.73 6.79
CA GLY A 107 20.12 4.75 5.40
C GLY A 107 20.12 3.39 4.69
N GLY A 108 20.09 2.28 5.44
CA GLY A 108 19.95 0.94 4.87
C GLY A 108 18.54 0.69 4.36
N MET A 109 17.53 0.94 5.20
CA MET A 109 16.13 0.80 4.84
C MET A 109 15.72 1.77 3.72
N ALA A 110 16.11 3.05 3.82
CA ALA A 110 15.80 4.04 2.78
C ALA A 110 16.31 3.59 1.40
N ARG A 111 17.54 3.07 1.35
CA ARG A 111 18.14 2.57 0.11
C ARG A 111 17.40 1.36 -0.44
N GLU A 112 17.01 0.41 0.41
CA GLU A 112 16.26 -0.78 -0.02
C GLU A 112 14.90 -0.39 -0.64
N LEU A 113 14.16 0.51 0.00
CA LEU A 113 12.87 0.99 -0.50
C LEU A 113 13.00 1.71 -1.84
N LEU A 114 14.02 2.57 -1.99
CA LEU A 114 14.26 3.29 -3.25
C LEU A 114 14.65 2.34 -4.38
N MET A 115 15.52 1.36 -4.13
CA MET A 115 15.86 0.34 -5.11
C MET A 115 14.64 -0.50 -5.53
N ALA A 116 13.78 -0.85 -4.59
CA ALA A 116 12.54 -1.56 -4.91
C ALA A 116 11.58 -0.68 -5.75
N ALA A 117 11.48 0.61 -5.43
CA ALA A 117 10.68 1.55 -6.23
C ALA A 117 11.20 1.67 -7.66
N GLU A 118 12.52 1.70 -7.85
CA GLU A 118 13.16 1.72 -9.18
C GLU A 118 12.81 0.49 -10.02
N ARG A 119 12.73 -0.70 -9.42
CA ARG A 119 12.31 -1.93 -10.13
C ARG A 119 10.87 -1.87 -10.62
N LEU A 120 10.04 -1.05 -10.00
CA LEU A 120 8.65 -0.83 -10.38
C LEU A 120 8.51 0.33 -11.40
N GLU A 121 9.61 0.89 -11.90
CA GLU A 121 9.55 1.90 -12.94
C GLU A 121 8.98 1.38 -14.28
N GLY A 122 8.64 2.35 -15.13
CA GLY A 122 8.07 2.12 -16.45
C GLY A 122 6.61 2.56 -16.56
N PRO A 123 6.08 2.57 -17.80
CA PRO A 123 4.71 2.97 -18.04
C PRO A 123 3.76 1.93 -17.46
N TRP A 124 2.68 2.39 -16.86
CA TRP A 124 1.51 1.57 -16.63
C TRP A 124 0.64 1.57 -17.88
N THR A 125 -0.01 0.44 -18.14
CA THR A 125 -1.00 0.31 -19.21
C THR A 125 -2.29 -0.20 -18.57
N PRO A 126 -3.44 0.44 -18.85
CA PRO A 126 -4.73 -0.04 -18.38
C PRO A 126 -4.92 -1.53 -18.69
N PRO A 127 -5.49 -2.32 -17.75
CA PRO A 127 -5.94 -3.67 -18.06
C PRO A 127 -6.87 -3.63 -19.27
N ARG A 128 -6.69 -4.55 -20.22
CA ARG A 128 -7.66 -4.73 -21.31
C ARG A 128 -8.85 -5.49 -20.74
N GLU A 129 -10.05 -5.11 -21.15
CA GLU A 129 -11.32 -5.76 -20.81
C GLU A 129 -11.30 -7.28 -20.99
#